data_AF-A0A2V5HTI2-F1
#
_entry.id   AF-A0A2V5HTI2-F1
#
_cell.length_a   1.000
_cell.length_b   1.000
_cell.length_c   1.000
_cell.angle_alpha   90.00
_cell.angle_beta   90.00
_cell.angle_gamma   90.00
#
_symmetry.space_group_name_H-M   'P 1'
#
loop_
_entity.id
_entity.type
_entity.pdbx_description
1 polymer ?
#
loop_
_entity_poly.entity_id
_entity_poly.type
_entity_poly.pdbx_seq_one_letter_code
_entity_poly.pdbx_strand_id
1 'polypeptide(L)'
;MTQKKANCPKTIHREGGATIDGAEAILDYLQRQNRPYSANEISANLHTGVTKAYAARALRDLWHNKQIEGQTAGKQVVYHALQEASNKITSETLVTLDEYLEKAQGRLSSLQIQKKKVRMELAALDAKPLLSELRRDVDQLGRDQATARTFWLTMKGNASMPVPGHMIRAGAEEDWRRWERHASSRARICRDLWRRCLDALPGDTAWEELWGWKGPRYADQMITRAREGGQ
;
A
#
# COMPACT_ATOMS: atom_id res chain seq x y z
N MET A 1 -4.51 15.75 -17.85
CA MET A 1 -3.36 15.83 -16.92
C MET A 1 -2.13 15.29 -17.63
N THR A 2 -1.29 16.21 -18.10
CA THR A 2 -0.06 15.98 -18.87
C THR A 2 1.10 15.70 -17.91
N GLN A 3 1.72 14.52 -17.99
CA GLN A 3 2.92 14.23 -17.20
C GLN A 3 4.17 14.77 -17.91
N LYS A 4 4.73 15.82 -17.30
CA LYS A 4 6.04 16.43 -17.58
C LYS A 4 7.15 15.39 -17.33
N LYS A 5 7.95 15.09 -18.35
CA LYS A 5 9.27 14.45 -18.18
C LYS A 5 10.20 15.42 -17.45
N ALA A 6 10.68 15.02 -16.29
CA ALA A 6 11.75 15.71 -15.57
C ALA A 6 13.07 15.51 -16.32
N ASN A 7 13.80 16.61 -16.49
CA ASN A 7 15.07 16.68 -17.20
C ASN A 7 16.20 17.07 -16.24
N CYS A 8 17.37 16.44 -16.43
CA CYS A 8 18.73 16.83 -16.01
C CYS A 8 19.08 16.86 -14.50
N PRO A 9 20.39 16.90 -14.12
CA PRO A 9 21.62 16.76 -14.91
C PRO A 9 22.64 15.77 -14.30
N LYS A 10 23.51 15.16 -15.13
CA LYS A 10 24.87 14.80 -14.67
C LYS A 10 25.87 15.20 -15.75
N THR A 11 26.25 16.47 -15.70
CA THR A 11 27.55 16.96 -16.16
C THR A 11 28.63 16.22 -15.37
N ILE A 12 29.40 15.36 -16.03
CA ILE A 12 30.65 14.87 -15.46
C ILE A 12 31.70 15.94 -15.78
N HIS A 13 32.22 16.52 -14.70
CA HIS A 13 33.32 17.46 -14.72
C HIS A 13 34.54 16.85 -15.41
N ARG A 14 35.17 17.69 -16.23
CA ARG A 14 36.45 17.46 -16.90
C ARG A 14 37.56 17.85 -15.93
N GLU A 15 38.28 16.85 -15.44
CA GLU A 15 39.63 16.94 -14.85
C GLU A 15 40.36 15.75 -15.48
N GLY A 16 41.36 15.90 -16.34
CA GLY A 16 42.65 16.51 -16.07
C GLY A 16 43.70 15.39 -15.98
N GLY A 17 44.31 15.03 -17.12
CA GLY A 17 45.68 14.47 -17.14
C GLY A 17 45.89 12.96 -16.97
N ALA A 18 45.49 12.18 -17.97
CA ALA A 18 46.30 11.09 -18.53
C ALA A 18 45.70 10.77 -19.91
N THR A 19 46.38 11.16 -21.00
CA THR A 19 45.99 10.75 -22.35
C THR A 19 46.27 9.26 -22.48
N ILE A 20 45.34 8.43 -22.01
CA ILE A 20 45.25 7.05 -22.51
C ILE A 20 45.03 7.23 -24.00
N ASP A 21 46.03 6.85 -24.80
CA ASP A 21 45.97 7.02 -26.24
C ASP A 21 44.68 6.34 -26.72
N GLY A 22 43.87 7.02 -27.52
CA GLY A 22 42.61 6.46 -27.99
C GLY A 22 42.82 5.14 -28.73
N ALA A 23 44.01 4.95 -29.32
CA ALA A 23 44.45 3.69 -29.90
C ALA A 23 44.67 2.57 -28.87
N GLU A 24 45.27 2.87 -27.71
CA GLU A 24 45.48 1.92 -26.61
C GLU A 24 44.14 1.46 -26.01
N ALA A 25 43.19 2.38 -25.84
CA ALA A 25 41.84 2.05 -25.40
C ALA A 25 41.10 1.12 -26.38
N ILE A 26 41.31 1.30 -27.69
CA ILE A 26 40.74 0.42 -28.72
C ILE A 26 41.39 -0.97 -28.65
N LEU A 27 42.71 -1.04 -28.48
CA LEU A 27 43.45 -2.30 -28.38
C LEU A 27 43.03 -3.10 -27.14
N ASP A 28 42.98 -2.47 -25.96
CA ASP A 28 42.50 -3.08 -24.71
C ASP A 28 41.05 -3.57 -24.85
N TYR A 29 40.19 -2.78 -25.50
CA TYR A 29 38.81 -3.19 -25.76
C TYR A 29 38.74 -4.44 -26.66
N LEU A 30 39.50 -4.47 -27.77
CA LEU A 30 39.53 -5.61 -28.68
C LEU A 30 40.07 -6.88 -27.98
N GLN A 31 41.08 -6.75 -27.14
CA GLN A 31 41.65 -7.87 -26.38
C GLN A 31 40.67 -8.42 -25.33
N ARG A 32 39.99 -7.55 -24.57
CA ARG A 32 39.02 -7.98 -23.56
C ARG A 32 37.80 -8.65 -24.14
N GLN A 33 37.27 -8.12 -25.25
CA GLN A 33 36.08 -8.69 -25.87
C GLN A 33 36.40 -9.91 -26.73
N ASN A 34 37.60 -9.98 -27.31
CA ASN A 34 38.07 -11.03 -28.21
C ASN A 34 37.03 -11.40 -29.30
N ARG A 35 36.35 -10.37 -29.82
CA ARG A 35 35.31 -10.47 -30.85
C ARG A 35 35.67 -9.58 -32.03
N PRO A 36 35.32 -9.97 -33.26
CA PRO A 36 35.59 -9.17 -34.45
C PRO A 36 34.63 -7.98 -34.51
N TYR A 37 35.16 -6.76 -34.66
CA TYR A 37 34.39 -5.51 -34.73
C TYR A 37 34.82 -4.59 -35.87
N SER A 38 33.87 -3.86 -36.43
CA SER A 38 34.10 -2.77 -37.38
C SER A 38 34.41 -1.44 -36.68
N ALA A 39 34.99 -0.48 -37.42
CA ALA A 39 35.25 0.87 -36.89
C ALA A 39 33.98 1.59 -36.38
N ASN A 40 32.83 1.31 -37.00
CA ASN A 40 31.55 1.87 -36.54
C ASN A 40 31.15 1.30 -35.18
N GLU A 41 31.21 -0.02 -35.03
CA GLU A 41 30.85 -0.72 -33.79
C GLU A 41 31.78 -0.33 -32.65
N ILE A 42 33.08 -0.20 -32.90
CA ILE A 42 34.05 0.26 -31.89
C ILE A 42 33.70 1.67 -31.42
N SER A 43 33.46 2.61 -32.34
CA SER A 43 33.09 3.97 -31.95
C SER A 43 31.76 4.07 -31.18
N ALA A 44 30.84 3.14 -31.44
CA ALA A 44 29.57 3.04 -30.71
C ALA A 44 29.74 2.41 -29.31
N ASN A 45 30.53 1.34 -29.21
CA ASN A 45 30.74 0.57 -27.98
C ASN A 45 31.63 1.30 -26.96
N LEU A 46 32.62 2.09 -27.44
CA LEU A 46 33.44 2.95 -26.57
C LEU A 46 32.72 4.26 -26.16
N HIS A 47 31.40 4.33 -26.39
CA HIS A 47 30.51 5.40 -25.93
C HIS A 47 31.13 6.81 -26.00
N THR A 48 31.38 7.30 -27.22
CA THR A 48 31.90 8.65 -27.54
C THR A 48 33.31 9.00 -27.05
N GLY A 49 34.03 8.09 -26.38
CA GLY A 49 35.45 8.29 -26.05
C GLY A 49 36.34 8.42 -27.28
N VAL A 50 35.90 7.89 -28.43
CA VAL A 50 36.58 7.94 -29.71
C VAL A 50 35.59 8.22 -30.84
N THR A 51 35.90 9.16 -31.74
CA THR A 51 35.06 9.43 -32.92
C THR A 51 35.22 8.32 -33.96
N LYS A 52 34.19 8.08 -34.79
CA LYS A 52 34.24 7.09 -35.88
C LYS A 52 35.45 7.28 -36.81
N ALA A 53 35.78 8.52 -37.15
CA ALA A 53 36.92 8.83 -38.02
C ALA A 53 38.25 8.49 -37.35
N TYR A 54 38.39 8.80 -36.05
CA TYR A 54 39.58 8.44 -35.29
C TYR A 54 39.68 6.92 -35.11
N ALA A 55 38.59 6.22 -34.76
CA ALA A 55 38.59 4.76 -34.64
C ALA A 55 39.02 4.08 -35.95
N ALA A 56 38.50 4.55 -37.09
CA ALA A 56 38.90 4.02 -38.40
C ALA A 56 40.37 4.30 -38.76
N ARG A 57 40.96 5.38 -38.23
CA ARG A 57 42.40 5.66 -38.39
C ARG A 57 43.23 4.79 -37.44
N ALA A 58 42.92 4.82 -36.15
CA ALA A 58 43.61 4.05 -35.12
C ALA A 58 43.61 2.54 -35.45
N LEU A 59 42.50 1.98 -35.91
CA LEU A 59 42.46 0.57 -36.32
C LEU A 59 43.34 0.25 -37.53
N ARG A 60 43.43 1.16 -38.50
CA ARG A 60 44.36 1.00 -39.62
C ARG A 60 45.81 1.07 -39.16
N ASP A 61 46.12 1.99 -38.25
CA ASP A 61 47.46 2.16 -37.69
C ASP A 61 47.85 0.93 -36.85
N LEU A 62 46.96 0.42 -35.99
CA LEU A 62 47.15 -0.81 -35.21
C LEU A 62 47.31 -2.05 -36.11
N TRP A 63 46.55 -2.12 -37.21
CA TRP A 63 46.67 -3.19 -38.21
C TRP A 63 48.01 -3.12 -38.95
N HIS A 64 48.44 -1.93 -39.35
CA HIS A 64 49.74 -1.71 -39.99
C HIS A 64 50.91 -2.05 -39.04
N ASN A 65 50.76 -1.74 -37.75
CA ASN A 65 51.73 -2.08 -36.70
C ASN A 65 51.68 -3.56 -36.29
N LYS A 66 50.86 -4.39 -36.95
CA LYS A 66 50.67 -5.82 -36.67
C LYS A 66 50.32 -6.12 -35.21
N GLN A 67 49.54 -5.24 -34.58
CA GLN A 67 49.02 -5.45 -33.22
C GLN A 67 47.62 -6.08 -33.22
N ILE A 68 46.91 -5.96 -34.34
CA ILE A 68 45.59 -6.54 -34.58
C ILE A 68 45.51 -7.12 -36.00
N GLU A 69 44.61 -8.06 -36.20
CA GLU A 69 44.29 -8.61 -37.52
C GLU A 69 43.02 -7.96 -38.07
N GLY A 70 42.94 -7.86 -39.39
CA GLY A 70 41.86 -7.20 -40.10
C GLY A 70 41.45 -8.01 -41.32
N GLN A 71 40.16 -8.32 -41.43
CA GLN A 71 39.58 -9.04 -42.55
C GLN A 71 38.49 -8.20 -43.22
N THR A 72 38.53 -8.13 -44.54
CA THR A 72 37.50 -7.45 -45.33
C THR A 72 36.24 -8.31 -45.39
N ALA A 73 35.13 -7.79 -44.83
CA ALA A 73 33.81 -8.40 -44.88
C ALA A 73 32.89 -7.53 -45.75
N GLY A 74 32.84 -7.84 -47.05
CA GLY A 74 32.05 -7.08 -48.02
C GLY A 74 32.55 -5.64 -48.17
N LYS A 75 31.73 -4.66 -47.77
CA LYS A 75 32.04 -3.22 -47.88
C LYS A 75 32.80 -2.65 -46.68
N GLN A 76 32.99 -3.42 -45.61
CA GLN A 76 33.61 -2.97 -44.37
C GLN A 76 34.80 -3.87 -44.01
N VAL A 77 35.75 -3.32 -43.26
CA VAL A 77 36.85 -4.09 -42.67
C VAL A 77 36.53 -4.33 -41.21
N VAL A 78 36.67 -5.57 -40.79
CA VAL A 78 36.43 -6.03 -39.42
C VAL A 78 37.77 -6.39 -38.81
N TYR A 79 38.04 -5.85 -37.63
CA TYR A 79 39.29 -6.02 -36.91
C TYR A 79 39.08 -6.88 -35.67
N HIS A 80 40.07 -7.69 -35.33
CA HIS A 80 40.09 -8.50 -34.11
C HIS A 80 41.48 -8.51 -33.48
N ALA A 81 41.53 -8.78 -32.18
CA ALA A 81 42.79 -8.98 -31.49
C ALA A 81 43.52 -10.21 -32.04
N LEU A 82 44.85 -10.17 -32.00
CA LEU A 82 45.69 -11.33 -32.33
C LEU A 82 45.42 -12.46 -31.34
N GLN A 83 45.11 -13.63 -31.88
CA GLN A 83 44.96 -14.84 -31.09
C GLN A 83 46.25 -15.64 -31.23
N GLU A 84 47.05 -15.72 -30.17
CA GLU A 84 48.18 -16.64 -30.17
C GLU A 84 47.62 -18.07 -30.23
N ALA A 85 47.96 -18.80 -31.29
CA ALA A 85 47.74 -20.23 -31.39
C ALA A 85 48.65 -20.93 -30.38
N SER A 86 48.26 -20.90 -29.10
CA SER A 86 48.94 -21.62 -28.05
C SER A 86 48.73 -23.11 -28.30
N ASN A 87 49.67 -23.73 -29.02
CA ASN A 87 49.78 -25.19 -29.23
C ASN A 87 50.01 -25.97 -27.91
N LYS A 88 49.76 -25.37 -26.74
CA LYS A 88 50.06 -25.90 -25.41
C LYS A 88 48.83 -26.36 -24.62
N ILE A 89 47.62 -26.18 -25.15
CA ILE A 89 46.41 -26.70 -24.50
C ILE A 89 46.26 -28.16 -24.92
N THR A 90 46.68 -29.08 -24.04
CA THR A 90 46.46 -30.51 -24.24
C THR A 90 45.02 -30.88 -23.94
N SER A 91 44.50 -31.93 -24.58
CA SER A 91 43.16 -32.45 -24.32
C SER A 91 42.91 -32.70 -22.82
N GLU A 92 43.94 -33.17 -22.10
CA GLU A 92 43.90 -33.36 -20.65
C GLU A 92 43.61 -32.06 -19.89
N THR A 93 44.25 -30.95 -20.27
CA THR A 93 43.99 -29.65 -19.62
C THR A 93 42.56 -29.16 -19.83
N LEU A 94 41.97 -29.40 -21.00
CA LEU A 94 40.55 -29.07 -21.26
C LEU A 94 39.61 -29.85 -20.35
N VAL A 95 39.82 -31.17 -20.23
CA VAL A 95 39.02 -32.02 -19.35
C VAL A 95 39.13 -31.55 -17.89
N THR A 96 40.33 -31.22 -17.41
CA THR A 96 40.50 -30.71 -16.03
C THR A 96 39.80 -29.37 -15.81
N LEU A 97 39.76 -28.49 -16.82
CA LEU A 97 39.06 -27.21 -16.75
C LEU A 97 37.54 -27.41 -16.76
N ASP A 98 37.03 -28.34 -17.56
CA ASP A 98 35.60 -28.68 -17.58
C ASP A 98 35.15 -29.27 -16.24
N GLU A 99 35.92 -30.18 -15.65
CA GLU A 99 35.63 -30.68 -14.29
C GLU A 99 35.62 -29.55 -13.25
N TYR A 100 36.55 -28.59 -13.37
CA TYR A 100 36.59 -27.44 -12.47
C TYR A 100 35.37 -26.54 -12.67
N LEU A 101 34.94 -26.31 -13.92
CA LEU A 101 33.74 -25.57 -14.25
C LEU A 101 32.49 -26.24 -13.66
N GLU A 102 32.33 -27.55 -13.82
CA GLU A 102 31.20 -28.28 -13.24
C GLU A 102 31.20 -28.18 -11.71
N LYS A 103 32.37 -28.39 -11.07
CA LYS A 103 32.51 -28.23 -9.61
C LYS A 103 32.16 -26.81 -9.15
N ALA A 104 32.61 -25.79 -9.88
CA ALA A 104 32.33 -24.39 -9.57
C ALA A 104 30.84 -24.05 -9.76
N GLN A 105 30.20 -24.55 -10.81
CA GLN A 105 28.78 -24.39 -11.06
C GLN A 105 27.92 -25.09 -9.99
N GLY A 106 28.30 -26.30 -9.57
CA GLY A 106 27.64 -27.00 -8.45
C GLY A 106 27.78 -26.27 -7.11
N ARG A 107 28.95 -25.67 -6.85
CA ARG A 107 29.14 -24.80 -5.66
C ARG A 107 28.29 -23.54 -5.76
N LEU A 108 28.20 -22.91 -6.94
CA LEU A 108 27.38 -21.72 -7.14
C LEU A 108 25.89 -22.00 -6.90
N SER A 109 25.37 -23.10 -7.46
CA SER A 109 23.96 -23.47 -7.30
C SER A 109 23.61 -23.79 -5.84
N SER A 110 24.46 -24.55 -5.14
CA SER A 110 24.28 -24.85 -3.71
C SER A 110 24.34 -23.60 -2.83
N LEU A 111 25.29 -22.69 -3.06
CA LEU A 111 25.36 -21.40 -2.35
C LEU A 111 24.14 -20.52 -2.63
N GLN A 112 23.61 -20.52 -3.87
CA GLN A 112 22.38 -19.79 -4.19
C GLN A 112 21.17 -20.33 -3.42
N ILE A 113 21.07 -21.66 -3.27
CA ILE A 113 20.01 -22.30 -2.47
C ILE A 113 20.16 -21.90 -1.00
N GLN A 114 21.37 -21.98 -0.44
CA GLN A 114 21.64 -21.58 0.94
C GLN A 114 21.32 -20.09 1.19
N LYS A 115 21.71 -19.21 0.27
CA LYS A 115 21.37 -17.78 0.32
C LYS A 115 19.85 -17.56 0.38
N LYS A 116 19.07 -18.29 -0.44
CA LYS A 116 17.60 -18.20 -0.41
C LYS A 116 17.05 -18.68 0.94
N LYS A 117 17.54 -19.80 1.45
CA LYS A 117 17.14 -20.35 2.75
C LYS A 117 17.39 -19.37 3.89
N VAL A 118 18.61 -18.84 4.01
CA VAL A 118 18.97 -17.86 5.06
C VAL A 118 18.15 -16.58 4.94
N ARG A 119 17.85 -16.11 3.72
CA ARG A 119 16.96 -14.96 3.53
C ARG A 119 15.54 -15.21 4.00
N MET A 120 15.00 -16.42 3.77
CA MET A 120 13.68 -16.80 4.27
C MET A 120 13.66 -16.89 5.79
N GLU A 121 14.70 -17.47 6.39
CA GLU A 121 14.86 -17.54 7.85
C GLU A 121 14.96 -16.15 8.47
N LEU A 122 15.75 -15.25 7.87
CA LEU A 122 15.85 -13.86 8.31
C LEU A 122 14.51 -13.14 8.23
N ALA A 123 13.80 -13.24 7.09
CA ALA A 123 12.47 -12.64 6.94
C ALA A 123 11.45 -13.18 7.97
N ALA A 124 11.53 -14.47 8.31
CA ALA A 124 10.68 -15.08 9.32
C ALA A 124 11.03 -14.63 10.76
N LEU A 125 12.29 -14.27 11.02
CA LEU A 125 12.72 -13.69 12.29
C LEU A 125 12.33 -12.21 12.39
N ASP A 126 12.54 -11.43 11.32
CA ASP A 126 12.17 -10.01 11.25
C ASP A 126 10.66 -9.78 11.31
N ALA A 127 9.85 -10.76 10.87
CA ALA A 127 8.40 -10.71 11.03
C ALA A 127 7.93 -10.83 12.50
N LYS A 128 8.81 -11.27 13.41
CA LYS A 128 8.49 -11.37 14.84
C LYS A 128 8.84 -10.04 15.50
N PRO A 129 7.89 -9.38 16.21
CA PRO A 129 8.17 -8.14 16.90
C PRO A 129 9.22 -8.35 18.00
N LEU A 130 10.01 -7.32 18.30
CA LEU A 130 10.97 -7.40 19.38
C LEU A 130 10.24 -7.53 20.73
N LEU A 131 10.85 -8.25 21.68
CA LEU A 131 10.27 -8.45 23.01
C LEU A 131 10.00 -7.11 23.74
N SER A 132 10.85 -6.10 23.52
CA SER A 132 10.66 -4.74 24.06
C SER A 132 9.44 -4.04 23.48
N GLU A 133 9.19 -4.21 22.17
CA GLU A 133 8.02 -3.64 21.50
C GLU A 133 6.75 -4.34 21.97
N LEU A 134 6.77 -5.67 22.06
CA LEU A 134 5.65 -6.45 22.56
C LEU A 134 5.27 -6.06 24.00
N ARG A 135 6.27 -5.83 24.88
CA ARG A 135 6.03 -5.34 26.25
C ARG A 135 5.35 -3.97 26.25
N ARG A 136 5.88 -3.03 25.45
CA ARG A 136 5.31 -1.69 25.32
C ARG A 136 3.86 -1.74 24.81
N ASP A 137 3.57 -2.59 23.84
CA ASP A 137 2.24 -2.72 23.26
C ASP A 137 1.25 -3.35 24.26
N VAL A 138 1.69 -4.34 25.05
CA VAL A 138 0.89 -4.90 26.16
C VAL A 138 0.58 -3.84 27.20
N ASP A 139 1.56 -3.03 27.60
CA ASP A 139 1.35 -1.93 28.56
C ASP A 139 0.38 -0.89 28.00
N GLN A 140 0.48 -0.57 26.70
CA GLN A 140 -0.45 0.35 26.03
C GLN A 140 -1.87 -0.20 26.00
N LEU A 141 -2.05 -1.46 25.58
CA LEU A 141 -3.35 -2.12 25.55
C LEU A 141 -3.98 -2.21 26.95
N GLY A 142 -3.16 -2.43 27.99
CA GLY A 142 -3.62 -2.40 29.38
C GLY A 142 -4.15 -1.03 29.80
N ARG A 143 -3.47 0.06 29.41
CA ARG A 143 -3.93 1.44 29.65
C ARG A 143 -5.22 1.75 28.88
N ASP A 144 -5.30 1.33 27.63
CA ASP A 144 -6.48 1.54 26.78
C ASP A 144 -7.68 0.77 27.33
N GLN A 145 -7.48 -0.47 27.77
CA GLN A 145 -8.51 -1.28 28.43
C GLN A 145 -8.99 -0.63 29.72
N ALA A 146 -8.08 -0.13 30.56
CA ALA A 146 -8.45 0.57 31.79
C ALA A 146 -9.29 1.82 31.49
N THR A 147 -8.90 2.60 30.49
CA THR A 147 -9.62 3.81 30.07
C THR A 147 -11.00 3.51 29.48
N ALA A 148 -11.09 2.50 28.60
CA ALA A 148 -12.37 2.06 28.06
C ALA A 148 -13.29 1.54 29.17
N ARG A 149 -12.73 0.83 30.16
CA ARG A 149 -13.49 0.30 31.29
C ARG A 149 -14.00 1.42 32.21
N THR A 150 -13.19 2.42 32.52
CA THR A 150 -13.64 3.57 33.33
C THR A 150 -14.71 4.37 32.59
N PHE A 151 -14.54 4.60 31.29
CA PHE A 151 -15.54 5.25 30.45
C PHE A 151 -16.86 4.46 30.46
N TRP A 152 -16.79 3.14 30.26
CA TRP A 152 -17.98 2.28 30.29
C TRP A 152 -18.67 2.25 31.66
N LEU A 153 -17.91 2.20 32.76
CA LEU A 153 -18.47 2.25 34.12
C LEU A 153 -19.12 3.61 34.41
N THR A 154 -18.51 4.71 33.95
CA THR A 154 -19.06 6.06 34.06
C THR A 154 -20.37 6.17 33.26
N MET A 155 -20.40 5.64 32.04
CA MET A 155 -21.62 5.55 31.24
C MET A 155 -22.69 4.67 31.87
N LYS A 156 -22.32 3.58 32.54
CA LYS A 156 -23.26 2.68 33.21
C LYS A 156 -23.82 3.28 34.50
N GLY A 157 -23.02 4.06 35.23
CA GLY A 157 -23.42 4.76 36.45
C GLY A 157 -24.27 5.99 36.17
N ASN A 158 -24.04 6.68 35.04
CA ASN A 158 -24.93 7.73 34.55
C ASN A 158 -26.11 7.06 33.83
N ALA A 159 -27.26 6.94 34.51
CA ALA A 159 -28.51 6.42 33.93
C ALA A 159 -29.00 7.21 32.68
N SER A 160 -28.36 8.35 32.38
CA SER A 160 -28.53 9.12 31.16
C SER A 160 -27.31 8.90 30.25
N MET A 161 -27.37 7.87 29.40
CA MET A 161 -26.57 7.86 28.17
C MET A 161 -27.48 7.63 26.95
N PRO A 162 -27.25 8.40 25.87
CA PRO A 162 -28.07 8.33 24.67
C PRO A 162 -27.72 7.04 23.93
N VAL A 163 -28.61 6.06 24.02
CA VAL A 163 -28.69 4.98 23.03
C VAL A 163 -28.76 5.63 21.64
N PRO A 164 -28.16 5.06 20.56
CA PRO A 164 -28.19 5.67 19.23
C PRO A 164 -29.60 6.15 18.91
N GLY A 165 -29.78 7.47 18.97
CA GLY A 165 -31.10 8.06 19.16
C GLY A 165 -32.06 7.66 18.04
N HIS A 166 -31.54 7.39 16.86
CA HIS A 166 -32.34 7.01 15.69
C HIS A 166 -33.11 5.69 15.88
N MET A 167 -32.54 4.67 16.53
CA MET A 167 -33.20 3.35 16.62
C MET A 167 -34.19 3.26 17.79
N ILE A 168 -33.81 3.78 18.96
CA ILE A 168 -34.71 3.80 20.12
C ILE A 168 -35.80 4.86 19.97
N ARG A 169 -35.50 6.05 19.42
CA ARG A 169 -36.58 7.03 19.15
C ARG A 169 -37.51 6.57 18.06
N ALA A 170 -37.03 5.90 17.01
CA ALA A 170 -37.94 5.41 15.95
C ALA A 170 -38.97 4.42 16.51
N GLY A 171 -38.54 3.39 17.25
CA GLY A 171 -39.47 2.45 17.87
C GLY A 171 -40.39 3.13 18.91
N ALA A 172 -39.83 3.97 19.78
CA ALA A 172 -40.61 4.68 20.79
C ALA A 172 -41.61 5.69 20.18
N GLU A 173 -41.27 6.32 19.06
CA GLU A 173 -42.13 7.27 18.35
C GLU A 173 -43.25 6.55 17.59
N GLU A 174 -42.96 5.39 16.99
CA GLU A 174 -43.99 4.52 16.40
C GLU A 174 -45.00 4.03 17.44
N ASP A 175 -44.50 3.57 18.59
CA ASP A 175 -45.34 3.15 19.72
C ASP A 175 -46.15 4.32 20.28
N TRP A 176 -45.53 5.50 20.46
CA TRP A 176 -46.24 6.72 20.88
C TRP A 176 -47.37 7.07 19.92
N ARG A 177 -47.09 7.12 18.61
CA ARG A 177 -48.10 7.41 17.57
C ARG A 177 -49.20 6.35 17.53
N ARG A 178 -48.89 5.08 17.83
CA ARG A 178 -49.89 4.02 17.95
C ARG A 178 -50.82 4.29 19.13
N TRP A 179 -50.27 4.55 20.32
CA TRP A 179 -51.07 4.81 21.52
C TRP A 179 -51.86 6.12 21.43
N GLU A 180 -51.31 7.17 20.82
CA GLU A 180 -51.99 8.43 20.58
C GLU A 180 -53.21 8.25 19.66
N ARG A 181 -53.10 7.46 18.59
CA ARG A 181 -54.23 7.10 17.73
C ARG A 181 -55.31 6.32 18.48
N HIS A 182 -54.91 5.37 19.33
CA HIS A 182 -55.86 4.64 20.17
C HIS A 182 -56.55 5.55 21.20
N ALA A 183 -55.81 6.44 21.85
CA ALA A 183 -56.36 7.41 22.80
C ALA A 183 -57.34 8.37 22.12
N SER A 184 -56.97 8.92 20.95
CA SER A 184 -57.81 9.81 20.15
C SER A 184 -59.09 9.12 19.69
N SER A 185 -58.99 7.87 19.23
CA SER A 185 -60.15 7.09 18.79
C SER A 185 -61.10 6.80 19.95
N ARG A 186 -60.56 6.39 21.11
CA ARG A 186 -61.36 6.17 22.33
C ARG A 186 -62.05 7.45 22.79
N ALA A 187 -61.32 8.56 22.82
CA ALA A 187 -61.89 9.86 23.19
C ALA A 187 -63.01 10.29 22.25
N ARG A 188 -62.90 10.02 20.94
CA ARG A 188 -63.97 10.27 19.98
C ARG A 188 -65.20 9.39 20.26
N ILE A 189 -65.02 8.08 20.42
CA ILE A 189 -66.12 7.16 20.74
C ILE A 189 -66.84 7.58 22.02
N CYS A 190 -66.10 7.91 23.08
CA CYS A 190 -66.68 8.38 24.33
C CYS A 190 -67.46 9.68 24.13
N ARG A 191 -66.92 10.66 23.38
CA ARG A 191 -67.63 11.92 23.08
C ARG A 191 -68.89 11.69 22.25
N ASP A 192 -68.85 10.81 21.26
CA ASP A 192 -69.99 10.52 20.37
C ASP A 192 -71.10 9.77 21.13
N LEU A 193 -70.74 8.78 21.94
CA LEU A 193 -71.68 8.09 22.84
C LEU A 193 -72.29 9.09 23.82
N TRP A 194 -71.46 9.93 24.43
CA TRP A 194 -71.91 10.95 25.36
C TRP A 194 -72.88 11.94 24.73
N ARG A 195 -72.58 12.42 23.51
CA ARG A 195 -73.47 13.29 22.76
C ARG A 195 -74.83 12.64 22.52
N ARG A 196 -74.86 11.37 22.11
CA ARG A 196 -76.12 10.63 21.91
C ARG A 196 -76.92 10.45 23.20
N CYS A 197 -76.25 10.22 24.33
CA CYS A 197 -76.91 10.18 25.63
C CYS A 197 -77.54 11.53 25.97
N LEU A 198 -76.82 12.63 25.73
CA LEU A 198 -77.35 13.98 25.96
C LEU A 198 -78.51 14.34 25.03
N ASP A 199 -78.44 13.97 23.75
CA ASP A 199 -79.52 14.22 22.77
C ASP A 199 -80.82 13.46 23.12
N ALA A 200 -80.73 12.37 23.90
CA ALA A 200 -81.87 11.57 24.35
C ALA A 200 -82.46 12.04 25.69
N LEU A 201 -81.82 12.99 26.38
CA LEU A 201 -82.33 13.56 27.63
C LEU A 201 -83.04 14.91 27.40
N PRO A 202 -84.09 15.23 28.17
CA PRO A 202 -84.72 16.55 28.11
C PRO A 202 -83.72 17.65 28.48
N GLY A 203 -83.80 18.79 27.78
CA GLY A 203 -82.77 19.86 27.76
C GLY A 203 -82.45 20.58 29.08
N ASP A 204 -83.11 20.23 30.19
CA ASP A 204 -82.89 20.82 31.53
C ASP A 204 -82.10 19.91 32.49
N THR A 205 -81.48 18.85 32.00
CA THR A 205 -80.64 17.99 32.85
C THR A 205 -79.29 18.66 33.13
N ALA A 206 -79.13 19.18 34.35
CA ALA A 206 -77.91 19.89 34.77
C ALA A 206 -76.68 18.98 34.77
N TRP A 207 -75.55 19.49 34.23
CA TRP A 207 -74.31 18.74 34.02
C TRP A 207 -73.72 18.11 35.31
N GLU A 208 -74.05 18.65 36.48
CA GLU A 208 -73.55 18.20 37.79
C GLU A 208 -74.23 16.92 38.31
N GLU A 209 -75.47 16.62 37.92
CA GLU A 209 -76.17 15.41 38.39
C GLU A 209 -75.75 14.14 37.61
N LEU A 210 -75.30 14.29 36.36
CA LEU A 210 -74.94 13.17 35.49
C LEU A 210 -73.57 12.56 35.79
N TRP A 211 -72.69 13.29 36.50
CA TRP A 211 -71.37 12.81 36.85
C TRP A 211 -70.99 13.20 38.29
N GLY A 212 -70.92 12.20 39.18
CA GLY A 212 -70.06 12.28 40.37
C GLY A 212 -68.56 12.30 40.04
N TRP A 213 -68.17 12.82 38.87
CA TRP A 213 -66.79 12.92 38.41
C TRP A 213 -66.39 14.40 38.41
N LYS A 214 -65.57 14.81 39.39
CA LYS A 214 -65.04 16.18 39.44
C LYS A 214 -64.23 16.42 38.17
N GLY A 215 -64.74 17.32 37.33
CA GLY A 215 -64.44 17.46 35.90
C GLY A 215 -62.98 17.73 35.48
N PRO A 216 -62.75 18.26 34.27
CA PRO A 216 -61.47 18.21 33.54
C PRO A 216 -60.24 18.75 34.29
N ARG A 217 -60.43 19.59 35.33
CA ARG A 217 -59.35 20.01 36.23
C ARG A 217 -58.68 18.84 36.97
N TYR A 218 -59.37 17.73 37.24
CA TYR A 218 -58.78 16.59 37.94
C TYR A 218 -57.86 15.75 37.05
N ALA A 219 -58.19 15.64 35.76
CA ALA A 219 -57.32 14.99 34.77
C ALA A 219 -56.06 15.83 34.50
N ASP A 220 -56.21 17.15 34.37
CA ASP A 220 -55.05 18.05 34.23
C ASP A 220 -54.19 18.05 35.50
N GLN A 221 -54.77 18.01 36.71
CA GLN A 221 -54.02 17.88 37.96
C GLN A 221 -53.25 16.55 38.06
N MET A 222 -53.80 15.45 37.54
CA MET A 222 -53.12 14.15 37.48
C MET A 222 -51.97 14.15 36.47
N ILE A 223 -52.16 14.78 35.30
CA ILE A 223 -51.11 14.93 34.27
C ILE A 223 -49.99 15.85 34.77
N THR A 224 -50.33 16.92 35.48
CA THR A 224 -49.33 17.84 36.06
C THR A 224 -48.54 17.15 37.18
N ARG A 225 -49.19 16.38 38.07
CA ARG A 225 -48.51 15.55 39.09
C ARG A 225 -47.62 14.46 38.51
N ALA A 226 -48.02 13.83 37.40
CA ALA A 226 -47.20 12.84 36.71
C ALA A 226 -45.95 13.47 36.07
N ARG A 227 -45.99 14.77 35.75
CA ARG A 227 -44.86 15.53 35.19
C ARG A 227 -43.89 16.02 36.28
N GLU A 228 -44.39 16.32 37.47
CA GLU A 228 -43.59 16.75 38.63
C GLU A 228 -42.95 15.57 39.39
N GLY A 229 -43.55 14.38 39.37
CA GLY A 229 -43.00 13.16 40.01
C GLY A 229 -41.92 12.43 39.21
N GLY A 230 -41.44 13.01 38.11
CA GLY A 230 -40.41 12.47 37.22
C GLY A 230 -39.09 13.24 37.23
N GLN A 231 -38.71 13.80 38.39
CA GLN A 231 -37.35 14.28 38.68
C GLN A 231 -36.55 13.22 39.45
#